data_AF-A0A938AX07-F1
#
_entry.id   AF-A0A938AX07-F1
#
_cell.length_a   1.000
_cell.length_b   1.000
_cell.length_c   1.000
_cell.angle_alpha   90.00
_cell.angle_beta   90.00
_cell.angle_gamma   90.00
#
_symmetry.space_group_name_H-M   'P 1'
#
loop_
_entity.id
_entity.type
_entity.pdbx_description
1 polymer ?
#
loop_
_entity_poly.entity_id
_entity_poly.type
_entity_poly.pdbx_seq_one_letter_code
_entity_poly.pdbx_strand_id
1 'polypeptide(L)'
;MAKSSTGLEENIAGLLCYVLGWVTGLIFFLIEKDSKFVRFHAMQSIIVFGVLCVAGIIIGWIPIIGQVIGGLISLLALVLWIILMV
;
A
#
# COMPACT_ATOMS: atom_id res chain seq x y z
N MET A 1 15.61 -11.43 -15.88
CA MET A 1 14.54 -10.84 -15.06
C MET A 1 13.24 -10.99 -15.83
N ALA A 2 12.19 -11.50 -15.20
CA ALA A 2 10.88 -11.56 -15.85
C ALA A 2 10.38 -10.12 -16.06
N LYS A 3 9.85 -9.82 -17.25
CA LYS A 3 9.22 -8.53 -17.54
C LYS A 3 7.74 -8.65 -17.20
N SER A 4 7.22 -7.64 -16.51
CA SER A 4 5.81 -7.50 -16.20
C SER A 4 5.02 -6.99 -17.43
N SER A 5 3.69 -7.05 -17.41
CA SER A 5 2.84 -6.48 -18.48
C SER A 5 3.03 -4.96 -18.63
N THR A 6 3.50 -4.31 -17.56
CA THR A 6 3.87 -2.89 -17.53
C THR A 6 5.22 -2.59 -18.20
N GLY A 7 5.97 -3.62 -18.65
CA GLY A 7 7.28 -3.47 -19.29
C GLY A 7 8.43 -3.16 -18.31
N LEU A 8 8.13 -3.12 -17.02
CA LEU A 8 9.07 -2.89 -15.93
C LEU A 8 9.68 -4.20 -15.43
N GLU A 9 10.79 -4.09 -14.71
CA GLU A 9 11.27 -5.20 -13.89
C GLU A 9 10.31 -5.43 -12.71
N GLU A 10 10.05 -6.69 -12.37
CA GLU A 10 9.04 -7.05 -11.37
C GLU A 10 9.29 -6.42 -9.99
N ASN A 11 10.56 -6.32 -9.57
CA ASN A 11 10.97 -5.65 -8.33
C ASN A 11 10.64 -4.15 -8.35
N ILE A 12 10.89 -3.46 -9.47
CA ILE A 12 10.59 -2.03 -9.61
C ILE A 12 9.08 -1.83 -9.62
N ALA A 13 8.33 -2.60 -10.43
CA ALA A 13 6.87 -2.54 -10.45
C ALA A 13 6.25 -2.87 -9.09
N GLY A 14 6.81 -3.86 -8.39
CA GLY A 14 6.41 -4.24 -7.04
C GLY A 14 6.58 -3.12 -6.02
N LEU A 15 7.72 -2.42 -6.02
CA LEU A 15 7.95 -1.24 -5.18
C LEU A 15 6.94 -0.12 -5.51
N LEU A 16 6.70 0.14 -6.79
CA LEU A 16 5.79 1.19 -7.24
C LEU A 16 4.35 0.99 -6.77
N CYS A 17 3.93 -0.25 -6.47
CA CYS A 17 2.62 -0.53 -5.85
C CYS A 17 2.41 0.22 -4.52
N TYR A 18 3.48 0.57 -3.80
CA TYR A 18 3.41 1.17 -2.46
C TYR A 18 3.60 2.69 -2.42
N VAL A 19 4.04 3.32 -3.53
CA VAL A 19 4.46 4.74 -3.55
C VAL A 19 3.36 5.69 -3.08
N LEU A 20 2.12 5.49 -3.54
CA LEU A 20 0.96 6.27 -3.10
C LEU A 20 0.00 5.40 -2.26
N GLY A 21 0.54 4.42 -1.54
CA GLY A 21 -0.22 3.43 -0.78
C GLY A 21 -1.23 2.69 -1.66
N TRP A 22 -2.48 2.58 -1.18
CA TRP A 22 -3.51 1.77 -1.83
C TRP A 22 -3.88 2.27 -3.23
N VAL A 23 -3.63 3.55 -3.55
CA VAL A 23 -3.93 4.13 -4.87
C VAL A 23 -3.05 3.54 -5.96
N THR A 24 -1.73 3.53 -5.77
CA THR A 24 -0.80 2.87 -6.70
C THR A 24 -1.00 1.37 -6.73
N GLY A 25 -1.33 0.75 -5.58
CA GLY A 25 -1.71 -0.66 -5.53
C GLY A 25 -2.90 -0.96 -6.43
N LEU A 26 -3.95 -0.12 -6.40
CA LEU A 26 -5.12 -0.27 -7.26
C LEU A 26 -4.77 -0.14 -8.75
N ILE A 27 -3.96 0.85 -9.10
CA ILE A 27 -3.51 1.06 -10.49
C ILE A 27 -2.80 -0.19 -10.99
N PHE A 28 -1.76 -0.66 -10.29
CA PHE A 28 -0.99 -1.84 -10.68
C PHE A 28 -1.84 -3.11 -10.70
N PHE A 29 -2.78 -3.27 -9.77
CA PHE A 29 -3.67 -4.43 -9.76
C PHE A 29 -4.56 -4.51 -11.02
N LEU A 30 -4.98 -3.36 -11.55
CA LEU A 30 -5.83 -3.28 -12.74
C LEU A 30 -5.04 -3.47 -14.05
N ILE A 31 -3.85 -2.88 -14.15
CA ILE A 31 -3.06 -2.87 -15.40
C ILE A 31 -2.13 -4.08 -15.54
N GLU A 32 -1.67 -4.67 -14.43
CA GLU A 32 -0.76 -5.82 -14.47
C GLU A 32 -1.51 -7.13 -14.72
N LYS A 33 -1.11 -7.90 -15.74
CA LYS A 33 -1.79 -9.13 -16.15
C LYS A 33 -0.92 -10.38 -15.99
N ASP A 34 0.38 -10.26 -16.18
CA ASP A 34 1.27 -11.42 -16.35
C ASP A 34 2.05 -11.73 -15.08
N SER A 35 2.52 -10.71 -14.35
CA SER A 35 3.33 -10.91 -13.14
C SER A 35 2.48 -11.17 -11.90
N LYS A 36 2.50 -12.42 -11.41
CA LYS A 36 1.90 -12.78 -10.12
C LYS A 36 2.55 -12.04 -8.94
N PHE A 37 3.86 -11.75 -9.05
CA PHE A 37 4.61 -11.02 -8.02
C PHE A 37 4.11 -9.59 -7.88
N VAL A 38 4.04 -8.85 -9.00
CA VAL A 38 3.54 -7.47 -9.00
C VAL A 38 2.07 -7.42 -8.56
N ARG A 39 1.23 -8.36 -9.01
CA ARG A 39 -0.17 -8.46 -8.57
C ARG A 39 -0.31 -8.74 -7.08
N PHE A 40 0.60 -9.52 -6.48
CA PHE A 40 0.61 -9.75 -5.03
C PHE A 40 0.91 -8.47 -4.26
N HIS A 41 1.95 -7.72 -4.64
CA HIS A 41 2.27 -6.43 -4.01
C HIS A 41 1.19 -5.36 -4.24
N ALA A 42 0.55 -5.38 -5.41
CA ALA A 42 -0.59 -4.52 -5.69
C ALA A 42 -1.76 -4.80 -4.72
N MET A 43 -2.16 -6.07 -4.55
CA MET A 43 -3.19 -6.45 -3.57
C MET A 43 -2.78 -6.14 -2.13
N GLN A 44 -1.54 -6.44 -1.77
CA GLN A 44 -0.99 -6.16 -0.44
C GLN A 44 -1.06 -4.67 -0.12
N SER A 45 -0.67 -3.81 -1.07
CA SER A 45 -0.76 -2.36 -0.93
C SER A 45 -2.21 -1.89 -0.75
N ILE A 46 -3.14 -2.41 -1.57
CA ILE A 46 -4.58 -2.07 -1.46
C ILE A 46 -5.11 -2.42 -0.07
N ILE A 47 -4.85 -3.64 0.39
CA ILE A 47 -5.38 -4.13 1.67
C ILE A 47 -4.76 -3.36 2.84
N VAL A 48 -3.43 -3.28 2.91
CA VAL A 48 -2.73 -2.66 4.04
C VAL A 48 -3.09 -1.18 4.15
N PHE A 49 -2.88 -0.39 3.09
CA PHE A 49 -3.11 1.05 3.15
C PHE A 49 -4.59 1.42 3.09
N GLY A 50 -5.44 0.58 2.48
CA GLY A 50 -6.89 0.77 2.51
C GLY A 50 -7.45 0.58 3.92
N VAL A 51 -7.04 -0.49 4.62
CA VAL A 51 -7.45 -0.73 6.00
C VAL A 51 -6.94 0.38 6.94
N LEU A 52 -5.67 0.79 6.80
CA LEU A 52 -5.12 1.88 7.62
C LEU A 52 -5.83 3.21 7.37
N CYS A 53 -6.20 3.51 6.11
CA CYS A 53 -6.97 4.70 5.75
C CYS A 53 -8.35 4.68 6.43
N VAL A 54 -9.10 3.58 6.29
CA VAL A 54 -10.42 3.43 6.92
C VAL A 54 -10.33 3.50 8.45
N ALA A 55 -9.35 2.83 9.05
CA ALA A 55 -9.12 2.89 10.50
C ALA A 55 -8.82 4.32 10.96
N GLY A 56 -7.97 5.06 10.23
CA GLY A 56 -7.66 6.45 10.51
C GLY A 56 -8.90 7.36 10.43
N ILE A 57 -9.76 7.17 9.43
CA ILE A 57 -11.02 7.90 9.30
C ILE A 57 -11.93 7.62 10.50
N ILE A 58 -12.15 6.35 10.86
CA ILE A 58 -13.03 5.95 11.98
C ILE A 58 -12.53 6.54 13.30
N ILE A 59 -11.23 6.42 13.56
CA ILE A 59 -10.61 6.85 14.82
C ILE A 59 -10.55 8.37 14.92
N GLY A 60 -10.45 9.08 13.78
CA GLY A 60 -10.44 10.55 13.73
C GLY A 60 -11.72 11.21 14.27
N TRP A 61 -12.83 10.48 14.35
CA TRP A 61 -14.08 10.98 14.96
C TRP A 61 -14.06 10.98 16.50
N ILE A 62 -13.11 10.28 17.12
CA ILE A 62 -13.00 10.18 18.58
C ILE A 62 -12.13 11.35 19.09
N PRO A 63 -12.69 12.30 19.87
CA PRO A 63 -11.91 13.42 20.38
C PRO A 63 -10.86 12.94 21.40
N ILE A 64 -9.70 13.60 21.43
CA ILE A 64 -8.57 13.38 22.35
C ILE A 64 -7.91 12.00 22.18
N ILE A 65 -8.60 10.92 22.55
CA ILE A 65 -8.08 9.53 22.47
C ILE A 65 -7.83 9.14 21.01
N GLY A 66 -8.72 9.52 20.09
CA GLY A 66 -8.55 9.22 18.68
C GLY A 66 -7.31 9.88 18.08
N GLN A 67 -6.88 11.03 18.58
CA GLN A 67 -5.65 11.68 18.09
C GLN A 67 -4.40 10.90 18.51
N VAL A 68 -4.36 10.39 19.74
CA VAL A 68 -3.25 9.56 20.22
C VAL A 68 -3.16 8.26 19.41
N ILE A 69 -4.28 7.55 19.25
CA ILE A 69 -4.34 6.30 18.48
C ILE A 69 -4.04 6.57 16.99
N GLY A 70 -4.58 7.65 16.42
CA GLY A 70 -4.32 8.07 15.04
C GLY A 70 -2.84 8.37 14.79
N GLY A 71 -2.15 8.96 15.77
CA GLY A 71 -0.69 9.14 15.72
C GLY A 71 0.06 7.81 15.66
N LEU A 72 -0.32 6.83 16.48
CA LEU A 72 0.26 5.49 16.47
C LEU A 72 0.00 4.75 15.14
N ILE A 73 -1.20 4.89 14.58
CA ILE A 73 -1.54 4.31 13.27
C ILE A 73 -0.72 4.97 12.17
N SER A 74 -0.52 6.28 12.23
CA SER A 74 0.30 7.00 11.23
C SER A 74 1.76 6.53 11.29
N LEU A 75 2.30 6.31 12.49
CA LEU A 75 3.64 5.76 12.67
C LEU A 75 3.73 4.32 12.16
N LEU A 76 2.75 3.47 12.49
CA LEU A 76 2.66 2.11 11.95
C LEU A 76 2.59 2.11 10.42
N ALA A 77 1.80 3.01 9.83
CA ALA A 77 1.67 3.15 8.39
C ALA A 77 3.00 3.54 7.74
N LEU A 78 3.75 4.46 8.35
CA LEU A 78 5.08 4.84 7.87
C LEU A 78 6.09 3.69 7.93
N VAL A 79 6.09 2.92 9.02
CA VAL A 79 6.96 1.75 9.17
C VAL A 79 6.63 0.68 8.13
N LEU A 80 5.34 0.36 7.99
CA LEU A 80 4.88 -0.58 6.96
C LEU A 80 5.21 -0.08 5.56
N TRP A 81 5.07 1.22 5.28
CA TRP A 81 5.43 1.81 4.00
C TRP A 81 6.89 1.58 3.61
N ILE A 82 7.82 1.79 4.55
CA ILE A 82 9.24 1.54 4.30
C ILE A 82 9.51 0.05 4.12
N ILE A 83 9.02 -0.79 5.03
CA ILE A 83 9.28 -2.25 5.00
C ILE A 83 8.74 -2.89 3.73
N LEU A 84 7.57 -2.45 3.26
CA LEU A 84 6.93 -3.04 2.08
C LEU A 84 7.59 -2.62 0.76
N MET A 85 8.36 -1.52 0.76
CA MET A 85 9.12 -1.09 -0.42
C MET A 85 10.46 -1.81 -0.59
N VAL A 86 10.99 -2.40 0.48
CA VAL A 86 12.30 -3.08 0.53
C VAL A 86 12.13 -4.57 0.26
#